data_AF-A0A2V9RCT5-F1
#
_entry.id   AF-A0A2V9RCT5-F1
#
_cell.length_a   1.000
_cell.length_b   1.000
_cell.length_c   1.000
_cell.angle_alpha   90.00
_cell.angle_beta   90.00
_cell.angle_gamma   90.00
#
_symmetry.space_group_name_H-M   'P 1'
#
loop_
_entity.id
_entity.type
_entity.pdbx_description
1 polymer ?
#
loop_
_entity_poly.entity_id
_entity_poly.type
_entity_poly.pdbx_seq_one_letter_code
_entity_poly.pdbx_strand_id
1 'polypeptide(L)'
;FPLLSDPGNQIAKQFGLVYRVPAEQQALYRRTFVNLSFINGDESWTLPIPAAFVLSQQSVILFASANPDYTARPEARELLEALQQRS
;
A
#
# COMPACT_ATOMS: atom_id res chain seq x y z
N PHE A 1 2.59 17.83 0.51
CA PHE A 1 1.27 17.19 0.24
C PHE A 1 0.75 16.60 1.55
N PRO A 2 -0.56 16.38 1.73
CA PRO A 2 -1.11 15.77 2.95
C PRO A 2 -0.66 14.31 3.10
N LEU A 3 -0.38 13.88 4.33
CA LEU A 3 -0.06 12.50 4.67
C LEU A 3 -1.21 11.90 5.50
N LEU A 4 -1.71 10.75 5.07
CA LEU A 4 -2.77 10.01 5.76
C LEU A 4 -2.14 9.02 6.74
N SER A 5 -2.64 9.00 7.99
CA SER A 5 -2.40 7.89 8.93
C SER A 5 -3.58 6.93 8.85
N ASP A 6 -3.32 5.64 8.63
CA ASP A 6 -4.34 4.59 8.54
C ASP A 6 -4.12 3.48 9.61
N PRO A 7 -4.35 3.77 10.90
CA PRO A 7 -4.14 2.78 11.97
C PRO A 7 -4.99 1.52 11.76
N GLY A 8 -4.34 0.36 11.81
CA GLY A 8 -5.00 -0.94 11.60
C GLY A 8 -5.37 -1.23 10.14
N ASN A 9 -4.83 -0.46 9.18
CA ASN A 9 -5.04 -0.64 7.75
C ASN A 9 -6.52 -0.58 7.34
N GLN A 10 -7.33 0.31 7.92
CA GLN A 10 -8.77 0.34 7.71
C GLN A 10 -9.14 0.74 6.29
N ILE A 11 -8.47 1.76 5.76
CA ILE A 11 -8.68 2.22 4.38
C ILE A 11 -8.04 1.22 3.42
N ALA A 12 -6.80 0.78 3.67
CA ALA A 12 -6.14 -0.22 2.84
C ALA A 12 -6.97 -1.52 2.70
N LYS A 13 -7.68 -1.95 3.75
CA LYS A 13 -8.61 -3.10 3.70
C LYS A 13 -9.75 -2.88 2.72
N GLN A 14 -10.34 -1.68 2.66
CA GLN A 14 -11.42 -1.36 1.73
C GLN A 14 -10.97 -1.45 0.26
N PHE A 15 -9.69 -1.18 0.01
CA PHE A 15 -9.09 -1.30 -1.32
C PHE A 15 -8.52 -2.71 -1.60
N GLY A 16 -8.68 -3.67 -0.69
CA GLY A 16 -8.15 -5.03 -0.85
C GLY A 16 -6.63 -5.11 -0.84
N LEU A 17 -5.95 -4.12 -0.25
CA LEU A 17 -4.49 -3.98 -0.29
C LEU A 17 -3.78 -4.62 0.91
N VAL A 18 -4.48 -5.37 1.76
CA VAL A 18 -3.89 -5.85 3.01
C VAL A 18 -3.61 -7.32 2.93
N TYR A 19 -2.37 -7.69 3.25
CA TYR A 19 -1.98 -9.09 3.39
C TYR A 19 -1.52 -9.39 4.81
N ARG A 20 -1.66 -10.65 5.21
CA ARG A 20 -1.13 -11.14 6.47
C ARG A 20 0.28 -11.67 6.25
N VAL A 21 1.23 -11.18 7.04
CA VAL A 21 2.63 -11.62 6.97
C VAL A 21 2.70 -13.12 7.34
N PRO A 22 3.26 -14.00 6.49
CA PRO A 22 3.44 -15.41 6.78
C PRO A 22 4.29 -15.66 8.04
N ALA A 23 3.98 -16.72 8.80
CA ALA A 23 4.60 -17.00 10.09
C ALA A 23 6.14 -17.08 10.04
N GLU A 24 6.70 -17.64 8.96
CA GLU A 24 8.15 -17.70 8.72
C GLU A 24 8.78 -16.31 8.61
N GLN A 25 8.12 -15.38 7.91
CA GLN A 25 8.56 -14.00 7.78
C GLN A 25 8.40 -13.25 9.11
N GLN A 26 7.33 -13.51 9.87
CA GLN A 26 7.17 -12.96 11.21
C GLN A 26 8.32 -13.37 12.14
N ALA A 27 8.74 -14.64 12.08
CA ALA A 27 9.88 -15.13 12.86
C ALA A 27 11.19 -14.42 12.48
N LEU A 28 11.40 -14.15 11.18
CA LEU A 28 12.53 -13.35 10.70
C LEU A 28 12.47 -11.91 11.23
N TYR A 29 11.32 -11.24 11.11
CA TYR A 29 11.14 -9.86 11.60
C TYR A 29 11.33 -9.73 13.11
N ARG A 30 10.95 -10.74 13.89
CA ARG A 30 11.20 -10.75 15.34
C ARG A 30 12.68 -10.93 15.69
N ARG A 31 13.45 -11.59 14.82
CA ARG A 31 14.88 -11.87 15.00
C ARG A 31 15.75 -10.74 14.48
N THR A 32 15.31 -10.03 13.45
CA THR A 32 15.92 -8.77 13.01
C THR A 32 15.41 -7.64 13.93
N PHE A 33 16.16 -6.55 14.09
CA PHE A 33 15.78 -5.43 14.98
C PHE A 33 14.50 -4.67 14.56
N VAL A 34 13.71 -5.23 13.63
CA VAL A 34 12.47 -4.66 13.09
C VAL A 34 11.29 -5.41 13.71
N ASN A 35 11.06 -5.21 15.00
CA ASN A 35 9.84 -5.71 15.64
C ASN A 35 8.63 -4.91 15.12
N LEU A 36 8.05 -5.35 14.01
CA LEU A 36 6.97 -4.67 13.30
C LEU A 36 5.77 -4.39 14.21
N SER A 37 5.40 -5.33 15.08
CA SER A 37 4.26 -5.12 15.99
C SER A 37 4.52 -4.02 17.00
N PHE A 38 5.74 -3.91 17.50
CA PHE A 38 6.15 -2.82 18.39
C PHE A 38 6.19 -1.48 17.67
N ILE A 39 6.77 -1.44 16.46
CA ILE A 39 6.90 -0.21 15.66
C ILE A 39 5.53 0.32 15.20
N ASN A 40 4.65 -0.59 14.76
CA ASN A 40 3.33 -0.22 14.25
C ASN A 40 2.26 -0.11 15.35
N GLY A 41 2.57 -0.50 16.60
CA GLY A 41 1.60 -0.56 17.68
C GLY A 41 0.44 -1.52 17.40
N ASP A 42 0.66 -2.54 16.57
CA ASP A 42 -0.37 -3.45 16.07
C ASP A 42 0.14 -4.90 16.01
N GLU A 43 -0.55 -5.79 16.71
CA GLU A 43 -0.26 -7.22 16.75
C GLU A 43 -0.94 -8.02 15.63
N SER A 44 -1.65 -7.37 14.72
CA SER A 44 -2.40 -8.02 13.64
C SER A 44 -1.52 -8.77 12.63
N TRP A 45 -0.24 -8.39 12.53
CA TRP A 45 0.70 -8.85 11.50
C TRP A 45 0.14 -8.65 10.09
N THR A 46 -0.57 -7.55 9.88
CA THR A 46 -1.06 -7.14 8.57
C THR A 46 -0.25 -5.96 8.05
N LEU A 47 0.12 -6.02 6.77
CA LEU A 47 0.84 -4.94 6.10
C LEU A 47 0.10 -4.55 4.81
N PRO A 48 0.15 -3.26 4.44
CA PRO A 48 -0.38 -2.82 3.16
C PRO A 48 0.58 -3.19 2.02
N ILE A 49 0.01 -3.64 0.90
CA ILE A 49 0.66 -3.76 -0.39
C ILE A 49 0.84 -2.34 -0.95
N PRO A 50 2.07 -1.96 -1.36
CA PRO A 50 2.30 -0.70 -2.04
C PRO A 50 1.40 -0.55 -3.27
N ALA A 51 0.71 0.58 -3.36
CA ALA A 51 -0.21 0.85 -4.45
C ALA A 51 -0.17 2.33 -4.86
N ALA A 52 -0.50 2.58 -6.13
CA ALA A 52 -0.66 3.90 -6.71
C ALA A 52 -2.01 3.98 -7.42
N PHE A 53 -2.74 5.07 -7.18
CA PHE A 53 -4.03 5.34 -7.81
C PHE A 53 -4.02 6.73 -8.43
N VAL A 54 -4.64 6.86 -9.60
CA VAL A 54 -4.96 8.15 -10.21
C VAL A 54 -6.47 8.27 -10.23
N LEU A 55 -7.00 9.33 -9.64
CA LEU A 55 -8.43 9.60 -9.59
C LEU A 55 -8.78 10.82 -10.44
N SER A 56 -9.93 10.77 -11.09
CA SER A 56 -10.55 11.94 -11.70
C SER A 56 -11.20 12.86 -10.66
N GLN A 57 -11.55 14.07 -11.07
CA GLN A 57 -12.30 15.02 -10.22
C GLN A 57 -13.69 14.52 -9.81
N GLN A 58 -14.24 13.51 -10.51
CA GLN A 58 -15.52 12.88 -10.20
C GLN A 58 -15.35 11.62 -9.32
N SER A 59 -14.19 11.48 -8.65
CA SER A 59 -13.87 10.36 -7.76
C SER A 59 -13.85 8.98 -8.45
N VAL A 60 -13.69 8.94 -9.78
CA VAL A 60 -13.50 7.71 -10.55
C VAL A 60 -12.02 7.38 -10.63
N ILE A 61 -11.64 6.13 -10.35
CA ILE A 61 -10.28 5.60 -10.53
C ILE A 61 -10.00 5.48 -12.03
N LEU A 62 -8.99 6.21 -12.52
CA LEU A 62 -8.51 6.17 -13.90
C LEU A 62 -7.34 5.20 -14.09
N PHE A 63 -6.57 4.98 -13.02
CA PHE A 63 -5.45 4.04 -12.98
C PHE A 63 -5.32 3.46 -11.58
N ALA A 64 -4.97 2.17 -11.51
CA ALA A 64 -4.63 1.48 -10.28
C ALA A 64 -3.45 0.54 -10.54
N SER A 65 -2.47 0.57 -9.65
CA SER A 65 -1.37 -0.38 -9.59
C SER A 65 -1.15 -0.79 -8.14
N ALA A 66 -0.97 -2.08 -7.91
CA ALA A 66 -0.63 -2.65 -6.61
C ALA A 66 0.35 -3.81 -6.82
N ASN A 67 1.52 -3.77 -6.18
CA ASN A 67 2.54 -4.79 -6.33
C ASN A 67 3.12 -5.21 -4.98
N PRO A 68 3.06 -6.52 -4.62
CA PRO A 68 3.73 -7.04 -3.42
C PRO A 68 5.25 -6.83 -3.41
N ASP A 69 5.87 -6.77 -4.60
CA ASP A 69 7.25 -6.33 -4.74
C ASP A 69 7.30 -4.80 -4.61
N TYR A 70 7.74 -4.32 -3.44
CA TYR A 70 7.81 -2.89 -3.12
C TYR A 70 8.83 -2.12 -3.96
N THR A 71 9.68 -2.81 -4.73
CA THR A 71 10.65 -2.21 -5.66
C THR A 71 10.04 -1.98 -7.04
N ALA A 72 9.00 -2.72 -7.40
CA ALA A 72 8.29 -2.58 -8.66
C ALA A 72 7.20 -1.50 -8.54
N ARG A 73 7.54 -0.28 -8.94
CA ARG A 73 6.68 0.90 -8.85
C ARG A 73 6.41 1.48 -10.25
N PRO A 74 5.20 2.01 -10.51
CA PRO A 74 4.92 2.70 -11.77
C PRO A 74 5.77 3.97 -11.87
N GLU A 75 6.26 4.24 -13.07
CA GLU A 75 6.99 5.47 -13.36
C GLU A 75 6.07 6.69 -13.31
N ALA A 76 6.62 7.84 -12.91
CA ALA A 76 5.82 9.07 -12.80
C ALA A 76 5.14 9.45 -14.13
N ARG A 77 5.79 9.15 -15.26
CA ARG A 77 5.25 9.40 -16.60
C ARG A 77 3.99 8.57 -16.87
N GLU A 78 3.97 7.30 -16.50
CA GLU A 78 2.80 6.42 -16.69
C GLU A 78 1.59 6.95 -15.93
N LEU A 79 1.81 7.45 -14.70
CA LEU A 79 0.76 8.06 -13.88
C LEU A 79 0.21 9.35 -14.51
N LEU A 80 1.05 10.15 -15.17
CA LEU A 80 0.63 11.36 -15.86
C LEU A 80 -0.13 11.07 -17.16
N GLU A 81 0.28 10.05 -17.91
CA GLU A 81 -0.42 9.63 -19.13
C GLU A 81 -1.84 9.13 -18.82
N ALA A 82 -2.06 8.49 -17.66
CA ALA A 82 -3.39 8.11 -17.20
C ALA A 82 -4.36 9.31 -17.01
N LEU A 83 -3.83 10.51 -16.73
CA LEU A 83 -4.65 11.74 -16.65
C LEU A 83 -5.07 12.26 -18.03
N GLN A 84 -4.29 11.94 -19.07
CA GLN A 84 -4.48 12.47 -20.43
C GLN A 84 -5.49 11.67 -21.26
N GLN A 85 -5.88 10.46 -20.83
CA GLN A 85 -6.87 9.63 -21.55
C GLN A 85 -8.32 10.13 -21.43
N ARG A 86 -8.52 11.38 -21.01
CA ARG A 86 -9.80 12.09 -21.13
C ARG A 86 -9.86 12.84 -22.46
N SER A 87 -10.50 12.21 -23.44
CA SER A 87 -11.11 12.87 -24.61
C SER A 87 -12.62 12.87 -24.46
#